data_AF-A0A7X9W7D8-F1
#
_entry.id   AF-A0A7X9W7D8-F1
#
_cell.length_a   1.000
_cell.length_b   1.000
_cell.length_c   1.000
_cell.angle_alpha   90.00
_cell.angle_beta   90.00
_cell.angle_gamma   90.00
#
_symmetry.space_group_name_H-M   'P 1'
#
loop_
_entity.id
_entity.type
_entity.pdbx_description
1 polymer ?
#
loop_
_entity_poly.entity_id
_entity_poly.type
_entity_poly.pdbx_seq_one_letter_code
_entity_poly.pdbx_strand_id
1 'polypeptide(L)'
;MTETSLILDVNAERLQTLLQSAGYRVTLSEQNGMVQLLSASQGVGFAARMGNPAQQDGHYLDYTLSCALRVQGELPAGLADRWNVEKRFARLSVQGVFLVLELDVIVAGGVSETYLRATTELWDRLLQEFLLFLRANASDPESRTDTPADVVADVRQNAGTETADAETAETAETAETAETTAAA
;
A
#
# COMPACT_ATOMS: atom_id res chain seq x y z
N MET A 1 -8.98 18.09 31.40
CA MET A 1 -8.20 16.95 30.87
C MET A 1 -9.04 16.32 29.79
N THR A 2 -8.65 16.46 28.52
CA THR A 2 -9.29 15.73 27.41
C THR A 2 -8.77 14.30 27.46
N GLU A 3 -9.62 13.35 27.85
CA GLU A 3 -9.29 11.93 27.69
C GLU A 3 -9.01 11.66 26.22
N THR A 4 -7.77 11.26 25.92
CA THR A 4 -7.38 10.89 24.56
C THR A 4 -7.71 9.42 24.40
N SER A 5 -8.85 9.13 23.77
CA SER A 5 -9.22 7.77 23.41
C SER A 5 -8.17 7.21 22.43
N LEU A 6 -7.58 6.07 22.78
CA LEU A 6 -6.58 5.39 21.95
C LEU A 6 -7.27 4.40 21.02
N ILE A 7 -6.75 4.34 19.80
CA ILE A 7 -7.15 3.44 18.72
C ILE A 7 -6.08 2.36 18.65
N LEU A 8 -6.44 1.12 19.00
CA LEU A 8 -5.52 -0.02 19.03
C LEU A 8 -5.54 -0.82 17.72
N ASP A 9 -6.64 -0.70 16.98
CA ASP A 9 -6.94 -1.40 15.74
C ASP A 9 -7.91 -0.57 14.90
N VAL A 10 -7.95 -0.86 13.59
CA VAL A 10 -8.86 -0.23 12.63
C VAL A 10 -9.57 -1.29 11.80
N ASN A 11 -10.81 -1.00 11.41
CA ASN A 11 -11.52 -1.75 10.40
C ASN A 11 -11.84 -0.84 9.21
N ALA A 12 -12.31 -1.43 8.11
CA ALA A 12 -12.55 -0.69 6.87
C ALA A 12 -13.62 0.41 7.03
N GLU A 13 -14.66 0.18 7.84
CA GLU A 13 -15.75 1.13 8.08
C GLU A 13 -15.27 2.35 8.88
N ARG A 14 -14.45 2.12 9.91
CA ARG A 14 -13.84 3.17 10.73
C ARG A 14 -12.88 4.01 9.90
N LEU A 15 -12.02 3.37 9.10
CA LEU A 15 -11.10 4.10 8.23
C LEU A 15 -11.85 4.88 7.15
N GLN A 16 -12.93 4.32 6.59
CA GLN A 16 -13.80 5.03 5.66
C GLN A 16 -14.39 6.29 6.31
N THR A 17 -14.90 6.18 7.54
CA THR A 17 -15.48 7.32 8.28
C THR A 17 -14.41 8.38 8.55
N LEU A 18 -13.20 7.98 8.95
CA LEU A 18 -12.08 8.90 9.17
C LEU A 18 -11.71 9.68 7.92
N LEU A 19 -11.52 8.99 6.79
CA LEU A 19 -11.21 9.62 5.51
C LEU A 19 -12.37 10.51 5.02
N GLN A 20 -13.62 10.07 5.14
CA GLN A 20 -14.77 10.92 4.81
C GLN A 20 -14.84 12.17 5.68
N SER A 21 -14.51 12.07 6.97
CA SER A 21 -14.42 13.22 7.89
C SER A 21 -13.31 14.21 7.52
N ALA A 22 -12.27 13.73 6.81
CA ALA A 22 -11.21 14.56 6.25
C ALA A 22 -11.58 15.16 4.88
N GLY A 23 -12.76 14.82 4.33
CA GLY A 23 -13.28 15.38 3.08
C GLY A 23 -13.10 14.50 1.85
N TYR A 24 -12.58 13.28 2.01
CA TYR A 24 -12.41 12.35 0.89
C TYR A 24 -13.73 11.71 0.46
N ARG A 25 -13.83 11.46 -0.84
CA ARG A 25 -14.82 10.52 -1.38
C ARG A 25 -14.21 9.13 -1.34
N VAL A 26 -14.85 8.22 -0.63
CA VAL A 26 -14.30 6.87 -0.39
C VAL A 26 -15.27 5.81 -0.89
N THR A 27 -14.74 4.80 -1.56
CA THR A 27 -15.49 3.62 -2.01
C THR A 27 -14.83 2.37 -1.45
N LEU A 28 -15.60 1.55 -0.74
CA LEU A 28 -15.14 0.24 -0.29
C LEU A 28 -15.09 -0.72 -1.47
N SER A 29 -13.99 -1.45 -1.62
CA SER A 29 -13.80 -2.48 -2.64
C SER A 29 -13.12 -3.68 -2.01
N GLU A 30 -13.56 -4.87 -2.40
CA GLU A 30 -12.88 -6.12 -2.07
C GLU A 30 -12.28 -6.69 -3.36
N GLN A 31 -10.99 -6.99 -3.37
CA GLN A 31 -10.30 -7.55 -4.53
C GLN A 31 -9.40 -8.69 -4.10
N ASN A 32 -9.57 -9.87 -4.71
CA ASN A 32 -8.82 -11.08 -4.37
C ASN A 32 -8.87 -11.42 -2.87
N GLY A 33 -10.02 -11.16 -2.22
CA GLY A 33 -10.20 -11.36 -0.78
C GLY A 33 -9.54 -10.30 0.11
N MET A 34 -8.91 -9.27 -0.45
CA MET A 34 -8.36 -8.14 0.30
C MET A 34 -9.33 -6.95 0.29
N VAL A 35 -9.63 -6.44 1.48
CA VAL A 35 -10.45 -5.23 1.66
C VAL A 35 -9.59 -3.99 1.45
N GLN A 36 -10.06 -3.09 0.60
CA GLN A 36 -9.41 -1.81 0.34
C GLN A 36 -10.41 -0.67 0.17
N LEU A 37 -9.98 0.53 0.53
CA LEU A 37 -10.75 1.76 0.33
C LEU A 37 -10.15 2.53 -0.83
N LEU A 38 -10.94 2.79 -1.86
CA LEU A 38 -10.55 3.58 -3.01
C LEU A 38 -10.94 5.04 -2.80
N SER A 39 -10.03 5.96 -3.07
CA SER A 39 -10.28 7.39 -3.02
C SER A 39 -9.44 8.13 -4.06
N ALA A 40 -9.63 9.44 -4.15
CA ALA A 40 -8.80 10.30 -4.99
C ALA A 40 -8.55 11.63 -4.29
N SER A 41 -7.33 12.13 -4.42
CA SER A 41 -6.90 13.46 -3.98
C SER A 41 -6.25 14.19 -5.15
N GLN A 42 -6.55 15.48 -5.33
CA GLN A 42 -5.90 16.32 -6.34
C GLN A 42 -5.92 15.75 -7.78
N GLY A 43 -6.94 14.95 -8.11
CA GLY A 43 -7.06 14.29 -9.42
C GLY A 43 -6.32 12.95 -9.55
N VAL A 44 -5.70 12.46 -8.48
CA VAL A 44 -4.96 11.20 -8.44
C VAL A 44 -5.66 10.20 -7.53
N GLY A 45 -5.90 8.99 -8.06
CA GLY A 45 -6.47 7.89 -7.30
C GLY A 45 -5.47 7.26 -6.34
N PHE A 46 -5.92 6.92 -5.14
CA PHE A 46 -5.16 6.13 -4.17
C PHE A 46 -6.05 5.09 -3.50
N ALA A 47 -5.43 4.05 -2.94
CA ALA A 47 -6.09 3.02 -2.14
C ALA A 47 -5.56 3.02 -0.71
N ALA A 48 -6.42 2.80 0.27
CA ALA A 48 -6.01 2.36 1.60
C ALA A 48 -6.21 0.85 1.69
N ARG A 49 -5.12 0.09 1.71
CA ARG A 49 -5.11 -1.37 1.81
C ARG A 49 -4.99 -1.77 3.28
N MET A 50 -5.85 -2.66 3.72
CA MET A 50 -5.72 -3.26 5.05
C MET A 50 -4.50 -4.18 5.06
N GLY A 51 -3.66 -4.09 6.11
CA GLY A 51 -2.45 -4.89 6.23
C GLY A 51 -2.64 -6.02 7.25
N ASN A 52 -1.88 -5.97 8.36
CA ASN A 52 -1.84 -7.08 9.30
C ASN A 52 -3.16 -7.22 10.09
N PRO A 53 -3.76 -8.43 10.19
CA PRO A 53 -4.97 -8.66 10.95
C PRO A 53 -4.73 -8.51 12.46
N ALA A 54 -5.72 -7.98 13.18
CA ALA A 54 -5.75 -7.90 14.63
C ALA A 54 -6.35 -9.18 15.24
N GLN A 55 -6.44 -9.23 16.57
CA GLN A 55 -7.07 -10.38 17.27
C GLN A 55 -8.58 -10.52 16.97
N GLN A 56 -9.23 -9.43 16.57
CA GLN A 56 -10.65 -9.42 16.21
C GLN A 56 -10.80 -9.54 14.69
N ASP A 57 -11.65 -10.45 14.25
CA ASP A 57 -11.92 -10.67 12.82
C ASP A 57 -12.42 -9.38 12.14
N GLY A 58 -11.82 -9.07 10.98
CA GLY A 58 -12.13 -7.85 10.21
C GLY A 58 -11.48 -6.57 10.75
N HIS A 59 -10.64 -6.68 11.78
CA HIS A 59 -9.83 -5.58 12.30
C HIS A 59 -8.35 -5.78 11.93
N TYR A 60 -7.62 -4.68 11.86
CA TYR A 60 -6.25 -4.63 11.38
C TYR A 60 -5.39 -3.72 12.26
N LEU A 61 -4.12 -4.08 12.37
CA LEU A 61 -3.10 -3.39 13.15
C LEU A 61 -2.37 -2.29 12.36
N ASP A 62 -2.52 -2.31 11.04
CA ASP A 62 -1.98 -1.32 10.12
C ASP A 62 -2.77 -1.28 8.81
N TYR A 63 -2.52 -0.21 8.05
CA TYR A 63 -2.97 -0.06 6.68
C TYR A 63 -1.94 0.72 5.88
N THR A 64 -1.91 0.49 4.57
CA THR A 64 -0.99 1.18 3.66
C THR A 64 -1.80 2.07 2.71
N LEU A 65 -1.45 3.36 2.66
CA LEU A 65 -1.92 4.28 1.63
C LEU A 65 -1.04 4.11 0.40
N SER A 66 -1.62 3.73 -0.73
CA SER A 66 -0.91 3.40 -1.97
C SER A 66 -1.47 4.20 -3.14
N CYS A 67 -0.59 4.87 -3.88
CA CYS A 67 -0.90 5.59 -5.10
C CYS A 67 -0.11 4.95 -6.25
N ALA A 68 -0.81 4.33 -7.19
CA ALA A 68 -0.22 3.75 -8.38
C ALA A 68 -0.47 4.64 -9.61
N LEU A 69 0.61 5.05 -10.26
CA LEU A 69 0.58 5.78 -11.53
C LEU A 69 1.12 4.91 -12.64
N ARG A 70 0.42 4.86 -13.77
CA ARG A 70 0.93 4.19 -14.97
C ARG A 70 1.94 5.09 -15.66
N VAL A 71 3.14 4.57 -15.86
CA VAL A 71 4.21 5.24 -16.60
C VAL A 71 3.92 5.10 -18.10
N GLN A 72 4.01 6.23 -18.81
CA GLN A 72 3.97 6.26 -20.27
C GLN A 72 5.34 6.75 -20.74
N GLY A 73 6.10 5.89 -21.42
CA GLY A 73 7.48 6.19 -21.83
C GLY A 73 8.53 5.68 -20.85
N GLU A 74 9.73 6.26 -20.91
CA GLU A 74 10.86 5.87 -20.07
C GLU A 74 10.97 6.75 -18.82
N LEU A 75 11.15 6.13 -17.66
CA LEU A 75 11.48 6.85 -16.43
C LEU A 75 13.00 7.06 -16.35
N PRO A 76 13.47 8.22 -15.87
CA PRO A 76 14.87 8.42 -15.55
C PRO A 76 15.38 7.34 -14.59
N ALA A 77 16.56 6.80 -14.88
CA ALA A 77 17.20 5.82 -14.01
C ALA A 77 17.39 6.39 -12.59
N GLY A 78 17.11 5.57 -11.58
CA GLY A 78 17.26 5.94 -10.17
C GLY A 78 16.24 6.98 -9.64
N LEU A 79 15.16 7.29 -10.38
CA LEU A 79 14.11 8.21 -9.91
C LEU A 79 13.54 7.80 -8.54
N ALA A 80 13.21 6.52 -8.39
CA ALA A 80 12.69 5.96 -7.14
C ALA A 80 13.72 6.05 -6.00
N ASP A 81 14.99 5.76 -6.30
CA ASP A 81 16.07 5.82 -5.31
C ASP A 81 16.27 7.25 -4.79
N ARG A 82 16.27 8.25 -5.67
CA ARG A 82 16.35 9.67 -5.28
C ARG A 82 15.23 10.04 -4.32
N TRP A 83 14.00 9.67 -4.64
CA TRP A 83 12.86 9.91 -3.77
C TRP A 83 13.04 9.25 -2.40
N ASN A 84 13.43 7.97 -2.37
CA ASN A 84 13.59 7.19 -1.14
C ASN A 84 14.74 7.69 -0.25
N VAL A 85 15.76 8.33 -0.83
CA VAL A 85 16.83 8.99 -0.07
C VAL A 85 16.33 10.28 0.58
N GLU A 86 15.51 11.06 -0.13
CA GLU A 86 15.00 12.35 0.36
C GLU A 86 13.83 12.21 1.35
N LYS A 87 12.98 11.20 1.18
CA LYS A 87 11.73 11.03 1.92
C LYS A 87 11.79 9.84 2.85
N ARG A 88 11.42 10.07 4.11
CA ARG A 88 11.37 9.03 5.15
C ARG A 88 9.99 8.43 5.40
N PHE A 89 8.94 9.13 4.97
CA PHE A 89 7.56 8.75 5.30
C PHE A 89 6.92 7.91 4.20
N ALA A 90 7.24 8.14 2.93
CA ALA A 90 6.70 7.35 1.84
C ALA A 90 7.80 6.71 0.99
N ARG A 91 7.55 5.47 0.57
CA ARG A 91 8.43 4.70 -0.30
C ARG A 91 7.90 4.75 -1.72
N LEU A 92 8.79 4.95 -2.68
CA LEU A 92 8.51 4.91 -4.10
C LEU A 92 9.14 3.65 -4.69
N SER A 93 8.36 2.86 -5.42
CA SER A 93 8.81 1.65 -6.10
C SER A 93 8.33 1.60 -7.54
N VAL A 94 9.11 0.96 -8.41
CA VAL A 94 8.73 0.69 -9.81
C VAL A 94 8.31 -0.78 -9.90
N GLN A 95 7.08 -1.02 -10.31
CA GLN A 95 6.46 -2.34 -10.42
C GLN A 95 5.97 -2.54 -11.87
N GLY A 96 6.85 -3.05 -12.73
CA GLY A 96 6.58 -3.15 -14.16
C GLY A 96 6.39 -1.76 -14.78
N VAL A 97 5.18 -1.48 -15.29
CA VAL A 97 4.81 -0.17 -15.86
C VAL A 97 4.19 0.79 -14.85
N PHE A 98 4.11 0.39 -13.58
CA PHE A 98 3.54 1.22 -12.53
C PHE A 98 4.63 1.82 -11.65
N LEU A 99 4.42 3.08 -11.31
CA LEU A 99 5.15 3.78 -10.27
C LEU A 99 4.24 3.87 -9.05
N VAL A 100 4.65 3.26 -7.95
CA VAL A 100 3.82 3.06 -6.76
C VAL A 100 4.44 3.81 -5.59
N LEU A 101 3.69 4.77 -5.05
CA LEU A 101 4.03 5.51 -3.83
C LEU A 101 3.23 4.95 -2.66
N GLU A 102 3.90 4.58 -1.58
CA GLU A 102 3.29 3.92 -0.42
C GLU A 102 3.66 4.61 0.89
N LEU A 103 2.69 4.75 1.78
CA LEU A 103 2.85 5.20 3.16
C LEU A 103 2.19 4.18 4.09
N ASP A 104 3.00 3.52 4.90
CA ASP A 104 2.53 2.57 5.91
C ASP A 104 2.08 3.30 7.17
N VAL A 105 0.92 2.92 7.72
CA VAL A 105 0.36 3.49 8.94
C VAL A 105 0.08 2.38 9.93
N ILE A 106 0.82 2.38 11.03
CA ILE A 106 0.69 1.39 12.11
C ILE A 106 -0.16 2.01 13.23
N VAL A 107 -1.21 1.29 13.64
CA VAL A 107 -2.07 1.66 14.78
C VAL A 107 -1.82 0.79 16.01
N ALA A 108 -1.10 -0.32 15.84
CA ALA A 108 -0.67 -1.19 16.93
C ALA A 108 0.02 -0.40 18.05
N GLY A 109 -0.37 -0.66 19.30
CA GLY A 109 0.18 0.02 20.48
C GLY A 109 -0.57 1.28 20.91
N GLY A 110 -1.59 1.71 20.15
CA GLY A 110 -2.49 2.79 20.55
C GLY A 110 -2.10 4.13 19.98
N VAL A 111 -2.88 4.60 19.01
CA VAL A 111 -2.73 5.95 18.42
C VAL A 111 -3.95 6.82 18.72
N SER A 112 -3.78 8.13 18.75
CA SER A 112 -4.92 9.05 18.88
C SER A 112 -5.63 9.25 17.53
N GLU A 113 -6.87 9.68 17.55
CA GLU A 113 -7.58 10.09 16.32
C GLU A 113 -6.86 11.26 15.62
N THR A 114 -6.25 12.15 16.41
CA THR A 114 -5.42 13.25 15.89
C THR A 114 -4.23 12.75 15.09
N TYR A 115 -3.62 11.62 15.48
CA TYR A 115 -2.53 11.00 14.72
C TYR A 115 -3.01 10.53 13.34
N LEU A 116 -4.17 9.87 13.25
CA LEU A 116 -4.72 9.40 11.97
C LEU A 116 -5.08 10.59 11.05
N ARG A 117 -5.65 11.65 11.61
CA ARG A 117 -5.91 12.91 10.88
C ARG A 117 -4.62 13.53 10.36
N ALA A 118 -3.60 13.66 11.21
CA ALA A 118 -2.29 14.20 10.82
C ALA A 118 -1.61 13.34 9.74
N THR A 119 -1.75 12.02 9.82
CA THR A 119 -1.24 11.08 8.81
C THR A 119 -1.93 11.26 7.46
N THR A 120 -3.22 11.54 7.48
CA THR A 120 -4.01 11.82 6.28
C THR A 120 -3.59 13.15 5.64
N GLU A 121 -3.37 14.19 6.44
CA GLU A 121 -2.82 15.46 5.94
C GLU A 121 -1.39 15.32 5.42
N LEU A 122 -0.57 14.48 6.06
CA LEU A 122 0.78 14.15 5.59
C LEU A 122 0.73 13.46 4.23
N TRP A 123 -0.21 12.53 4.02
CA TRP A 123 -0.42 11.88 2.75
C TRP A 123 -0.74 12.88 1.62
N ASP A 124 -1.64 13.84 1.85
CA ASP A 124 -1.95 14.87 0.86
C ASP A 124 -0.72 15.72 0.48
N ARG A 125 0.09 16.11 1.47
CA ARG A 125 1.33 16.86 1.22
C ARG A 125 2.33 16.01 0.43
N LEU A 126 2.48 14.74 0.78
CA LEU A 126 3.35 13.80 0.07
C LEU A 126 2.90 13.59 -1.38
N LEU A 127 1.60 13.46 -1.63
CA LEU A 127 1.05 13.38 -3.00
C LEU A 127 1.37 14.63 -3.80
N GLN A 128 1.19 15.81 -3.23
CA GLN A 128 1.52 17.07 -3.90
C GLN A 128 3.02 17.16 -4.23
N GLU A 129 3.88 16.87 -3.26
CA GLU A 129 5.34 16.85 -3.44
C GLU A 129 5.76 15.80 -4.48
N PHE A 130 5.13 14.63 -4.47
CA PHE A 130 5.38 13.56 -5.44
C PHE A 130 5.06 14.03 -6.86
N LEU A 131 3.90 14.64 -7.08
CA LEU A 131 3.53 15.17 -8.40
C LEU A 131 4.47 16.29 -8.87
N LEU A 132 4.91 17.17 -7.97
CA LEU A 132 5.91 18.20 -8.28
C LEU A 132 7.26 17.58 -8.63
N PHE A 133 7.69 16.58 -7.87
CA PHE A 133 8.92 15.84 -8.12
C PHE A 133 8.88 15.16 -9.49
N LEU A 134 7.79 14.47 -9.84
CA LEU A 134 7.63 13.87 -11.17
C LEU A 134 7.72 14.93 -12.27
N ARG A 135 7.07 16.08 -12.10
CA ARG A 135 7.05 17.13 -13.13
C ARG A 135 8.43 17.76 -13.34
N ALA A 136 9.19 17.95 -12.26
CA ALA A 136 10.57 18.45 -12.32
C ALA A 136 11.51 17.46 -13.03
N ASN A 137 11.37 16.16 -12.73
CA ASN A 137 12.23 15.12 -13.28
C ASN A 137 11.79 14.61 -14.66
N ALA A 138 10.55 14.88 -15.08
CA ALA A 138 10.08 14.65 -16.45
C ALA A 138 10.63 15.69 -17.45
N SER A 139 11.16 16.82 -16.94
CA SER A 139 11.64 17.93 -17.76
C SER A 139 13.16 17.97 -17.93
N ASP A 140 13.87 16.90 -17.54
CA ASP A 140 15.33 16.84 -17.67
C ASP A 140 15.71 16.98 -19.17
N PRO A 141 16.44 18.04 -19.56
CA PRO A 141 16.61 18.41 -20.97
C PRO A 141 17.49 17.44 -21.78
N GLU A 142 18.14 16.46 -21.15
CA GLU A 142 18.93 15.44 -21.85
C GLU A 142 18.09 14.33 -22.52
N SER A 143 16.78 14.27 -22.25
CA SER A 143 15.87 13.27 -22.84
C SER A 143 14.68 13.90 -23.57
N ARG A 144 14.92 14.92 -24.41
CA ARG A 144 13.88 15.46 -25.31
C ARG A 144 13.72 14.56 -26.55
N THR A 145 12.94 13.49 -26.41
CA THR A 145 12.17 12.95 -27.53
C THR A 145 10.69 13.20 -27.24
N ASP A 146 10.08 13.99 -28.11
CA ASP A 146 8.78 14.63 -27.96
C ASP A 146 7.62 13.61 -27.96
N THR A 147 6.84 13.53 -26.87
CA THR A 147 5.43 13.09 -26.83
C THR A 147 4.85 13.43 -25.44
N PRO A 148 3.67 14.07 -25.34
CA PRO A 148 3.06 14.38 -24.04
C PRO A 148 2.52 13.10 -23.38
N ALA A 149 3.03 12.79 -22.20
CA ALA A 149 2.59 11.66 -21.39
C ALA A 149 1.28 12.02 -20.65
N ASP A 150 0.19 11.37 -21.05
CA ASP A 150 -1.10 11.43 -20.36
C ASP A 150 -1.09 10.43 -19.18
N VAL A 151 -1.11 10.94 -17.96
CA VAL A 151 -1.03 10.15 -16.72
C VAL A 151 -2.42 9.73 -16.26
N VAL A 152 -2.73 8.44 -16.45
CA VAL A 152 -3.93 7.79 -15.92
C VAL A 152 -3.58 6.97 -14.69
N ALA A 153 -4.20 7.32 -13.55
CA ALA A 153 -4.11 6.54 -12.32
C ALA A 153 -4.97 5.28 -12.44
N ASP A 154 -4.35 4.10 -12.49
CA ASP A 154 -5.04 2.81 -12.43
C ASP A 154 -4.78 2.17 -11.07
N VAL A 155 -5.78 2.23 -10.19
CA VAL A 155 -5.71 1.76 -8.81
C VAL A 155 -6.11 0.26 -8.72
N ARG A 156 -6.38 -0.42 -9.84
CA ARG A 156 -7.02 -1.75 -9.83
C ARG A 156 -6.07 -2.94 -9.73
N GLN A 157 -4.75 -2.76 -9.78
CA GLN A 157 -3.86 -3.91 -10.03
C GLN A 157 -2.69 -4.15 -9.08
N ASN A 158 -2.54 -3.39 -7.98
CA ASN A 158 -1.47 -3.71 -7.03
C ASN A 158 -1.96 -4.54 -5.84
N ALA A 159 -2.25 -5.82 -6.11
CA ALA A 159 -2.33 -6.85 -5.09
C ALA A 159 -0.90 -7.32 -4.79
N GLY A 160 -0.37 -6.91 -3.63
CA GLY A 160 0.99 -7.25 -3.20
C GLY A 160 1.31 -8.73 -3.39
N THR A 161 2.41 -9.00 -4.08
CA THR A 161 3.01 -10.33 -4.15
C THR A 161 3.91 -10.49 -2.93
N GLU A 162 3.33 -10.95 -1.83
CA GLU A 162 4.10 -11.56 -0.74
C GLU A 162 4.10 -13.07 -0.97
N THR A 163 5.25 -13.59 -1.39
CA THR A 163 5.54 -15.02 -1.27
C THR A 163 6.83 -15.13 -0.48
N ALA A 164 6.70 -14.97 0.83
CA ALA A 164 7.60 -15.59 1.77
C ALA A 164 6.94 -16.90 2.17
N ASP A 165 7.50 -18.02 1.75
CA ASP A 165 7.37 -19.22 2.55
C ASP A 165 8.73 -19.88 2.70
N ALA A 166 9.04 -20.08 3.97
CA ALA A 166 10.31 -20.50 4.49
C ALA A 166 10.40 -22.03 4.45
N GLU A 167 11.60 -22.48 4.12
CA GLU A 167 12.26 -23.66 4.66
C GLU A 167 11.57 -24.27 5.91
N THR A 168 11.07 -25.50 5.78
CA THR A 168 10.87 -26.40 6.93
C THR A 168 11.61 -27.70 6.66
N ALA A 169 12.54 -27.97 7.58
CA ALA A 169 13.43 -29.11 7.63
C ALA A 169 12.72 -30.43 7.98
N GLU A 170 13.30 -31.50 7.45
CA GLU A 170 13.65 -32.75 8.14
C GLU A 170 12.59 -33.43 9.03
N THR A 171 12.15 -34.62 8.61
CA THR A 171 11.83 -35.69 9.56
C THR A 171 12.28 -37.03 9.00
N ALA A 172 13.30 -37.59 9.64
CA ALA A 172 13.75 -38.96 9.45
C ALA A 172 12.79 -39.96 10.11
N GLU A 173 12.70 -41.13 9.48
CA GLU A 173 12.63 -42.46 10.11
C GLU A 173 11.43 -42.77 11.05
N THR A 174 10.51 -43.61 10.58
CA THR A 174 10.27 -44.91 11.25
C THR A 174 9.65 -45.93 10.30
N ALA A 175 10.23 -47.12 10.33
CA ALA A 175 9.81 -48.30 9.60
C ALA A 175 8.56 -48.96 10.21
N GLU A 176 7.97 -49.83 9.39
CA GLU A 176 7.36 -51.10 9.80
C GLU A 176 5.97 -51.06 10.45
N THR A 177 4.96 -51.45 9.67
CA THR A 177 4.11 -52.60 10.04
C THR A 177 3.33 -53.12 8.84
N ALA A 178 3.33 -54.45 8.75
CA ALA A 178 2.76 -55.27 7.70
C ALA A 178 1.23 -55.22 7.66
N GLU A 179 0.64 -55.33 6.47
CA GLU A 179 -0.56 -56.16 6.27
C GLU A 179 -0.75 -56.56 4.80
N THR A 180 -0.58 -57.87 4.55
CA THR A 180 -1.45 -58.79 3.78
C THR A 180 -2.23 -58.30 2.56
N THR A 181 -2.11 -59.07 1.45
CA THR A 181 -3.11 -59.59 0.46
C THR A 181 -2.40 -59.59 -0.93
N ALA A 182 -2.35 -60.59 -1.82
CA ALA A 182 -3.13 -61.77 -2.20
C ALA A 182 -2.15 -62.75 -2.93
N ALA A 183 -2.16 -64.07 -2.77
CA ALA A 183 -3.13 -65.04 -3.30
C ALA A 183 -3.38 -64.92 -4.83
N ALA A 184 -2.54 -65.58 -5.64
CA ALA A 184 -2.89 -66.49 -6.75
C ALA A 184 -1.63 -66.81 -7.58
#